data_AF-A0A2D6KFI2-F1
#
_entry.id   AF-A0A2D6KFI2-F1
#
_cell.length_a   1.000
_cell.length_b   1.000
_cell.length_c   1.000
_cell.angle_alpha   90.00
_cell.angle_beta   90.00
_cell.angle_gamma   90.00
#
_symmetry.space_group_name_H-M   'P 1'
#
loop_
_entity.id
_entity.type
_entity.pdbx_description
1 polymer ?
#
loop_
_entity_poly.entity_id
_entity_poly.type
_entity_poly.pdbx_seq_one_letter_code
_entity_poly.pdbx_strand_id
1 'polypeptide(L)' 'MEKVDIIFEKVNKELPEKKGSIVAIEPESGDYFVGGNIMECLEKARMKHPDKLFHFKRIGSDVVYFVGAHDDTINKRLF' A
#
# COMPACT_ATOMS: atom_id res chain seq x y z
N MET A 1 9.87 10.07 -13.64
CA MET A 1 8.75 9.71 -12.76
C MET A 1 8.33 8.31 -13.15
N GLU A 2 8.32 7.37 -12.21
CA GLU A 2 7.99 5.97 -12.55
C GLU A 2 6.50 5.84 -12.88
N LYS A 3 6.10 4.87 -13.73
CA LYS A 3 4.69 4.65 -14.11
C LYS A 3 3.79 4.52 -12.87
N VAL A 4 4.31 3.86 -11.83
CA VAL A 4 3.65 3.67 -10.53
C VAL A 4 3.30 5.00 -9.87
N ASP A 5 4.18 6.01 -9.94
CA ASP A 5 3.95 7.32 -9.33
C ASP A 5 2.81 8.06 -10.02
N ILE A 6 2.77 8.01 -11.36
CA ILE A 6 1.71 8.63 -12.15
C ILE A 6 0.35 8.00 -11.81
N ILE A 7 0.29 6.66 -11.73
CA ILE A 7 -0.93 5.94 -11.34
C ILE A 7 -1.33 6.29 -9.91
N PHE A 8 -0.36 6.33 -8.98
CA PHE A 8 -0.63 6.62 -7.59
C PHE A 8 -1.12 8.05 -7.35
N GLU A 9 -0.59 9.03 -8.07
CA GLU A 9 -1.11 10.40 -8.04
C GLU A 9 -2.56 10.48 -8.51
N LYS A 10 -2.90 9.74 -9.57
CA LYS A 10 -4.29 9.63 -10.03
C LYS A 10 -5.17 9.01 -8.95
N VAL A 11 -4.74 7.89 -8.34
CA VAL A 11 -5.45 7.23 -7.24
C VAL A 11 -5.68 8.20 -6.07
N ASN A 12 -4.68 8.99 -5.67
CA ASN A 12 -4.83 9.97 -4.58
C ASN A 12 -5.83 11.09 -4.92
N LYS A 13 -5.92 11.49 -6.19
CA LYS A 13 -6.87 12.51 -6.64
C LYS A 13 -8.30 11.97 -6.75
N GLU A 14 -8.46 10.73 -7.22
CA GLU A 14 -9.76 10.13 -7.47
C GLU A 14 -10.41 9.50 -6.24
N LEU A 15 -9.60 9.04 -5.27
CA LEU A 15 -10.07 8.33 -4.08
C LEU A 15 -9.67 9.02 -2.76
N PRO A 16 -9.99 10.31 -2.55
CA PRO A 16 -9.64 11.02 -1.33
C PRO A 16 -10.28 10.41 -0.07
N GLU A 17 -11.46 9.79 -0.20
CA GLU A 17 -12.19 9.12 0.88
C GLU A 17 -11.57 7.79 1.32
N LYS A 18 -10.66 7.23 0.50
CA LYS A 18 -9.93 5.99 0.80
C LYS A 18 -8.59 6.24 1.50
N LYS A 19 -8.32 7.47 1.94
CA LYS A 19 -7.10 7.81 2.68
C LYS A 19 -6.82 6.80 3.79
N GLY A 20 -5.57 6.35 3.87
CA GLY A 20 -5.13 5.33 4.82
C GLY A 20 -5.29 3.88 4.33
N SER A 21 -6.06 3.64 3.27
CA SER A 21 -6.14 2.31 2.63
C SER A 21 -4.86 1.98 1.87
N ILE A 22 -4.64 0.69 1.64
CA ILE A 22 -3.56 0.20 0.79
C ILE A 22 -4.06 0.10 -0.65
N VAL A 23 -3.17 0.39 -1.61
CA VAL A 23 -3.37 0.13 -3.03
C VAL A 23 -2.23 -0.72 -3.57
N ALA A 24 -2.56 -1.80 -4.27
CA ALA A 24 -1.64 -2.56 -5.12
C ALA A 24 -1.73 -2.03 -6.55
N ILE A 25 -0.60 -1.68 -7.16
CA ILE A 25 -0.52 -1.10 -8.51
C ILE A 25 0.30 -2.04 -9.40
N GLU A 26 -0.28 -2.44 -10.54
CA GLU A 26 0.44 -3.14 -11.60
C GLU A 26 0.87 -2.12 -12.67
N PRO A 27 2.18 -1.86 -12.83
CA PRO A 27 2.66 -0.71 -13.61
C PRO A 27 2.47 -0.86 -15.12
N GLU A 28 2.38 -2.07 -15.67
CA GLU A 28 2.30 -2.28 -17.11
C GLU A 28 0.87 -2.13 -17.65
N SER A 29 -0.13 -2.64 -16.92
CA SER A 29 -1.55 -2.49 -17.25
C SER A 29 -2.16 -1.20 -16.73
N GLY A 30 -1.59 -0.62 -15.67
CA GLY A 30 -2.17 0.52 -14.97
C GLY A 30 -3.34 0.16 -14.06
N ASP A 31 -3.65 -1.13 -13.91
CA ASP A 31 -4.64 -1.59 -12.96
C ASP A 31 -4.17 -1.37 -11.52
N TYR A 32 -5.12 -1.03 -10.66
CA TYR A 32 -4.89 -0.88 -9.24
C TYR A 32 -6.03 -1.47 -8.40
N PHE A 33 -5.68 -1.94 -7.21
CA PHE A 33 -6.60 -2.66 -6.33
C PHE A 33 -6.48 -2.10 -4.91
N VAL A 34 -7.60 -1.65 -4.34
CA VAL A 34 -7.66 -1.03 -3.02
C VAL A 34 -8.18 -2.02 -1.98
N GLY A 35 -7.62 -1.97 -0.77
CA GLY A 35 -7.99 -2.81 0.37
C GLY A 35 -7.50 -2.24 1.69
N GLY A 36 -7.99 -2.77 2.80
CA GLY A 36 -7.63 -2.32 4.15
C GLY A 36 -6.22 -2.73 4.57
N ASN A 37 -5.66 -3.76 3.93
CA ASN A 37 -4.32 -4.27 4.19
C ASN A 37 -3.68 -4.85 2.92
N ILE A 38 -2.39 -5.21 2.99
CA ILE A 38 -1.65 -5.76 1.85
C ILE A 38 -2.20 -7.10 1.38
N MET A 39 -2.59 -8.01 2.28
CA MET A 39 -3.07 -9.34 1.89
C MET A 39 -4.36 -9.26 1.07
N GLU A 40 -5.30 -8.43 1.51
CA GLU A 40 -6.55 -8.18 0.78
C GLU A 40 -6.28 -7.57 -0.61
N CYS A 41 -5.37 -6.59 -0.70
CA CYS A 41 -4.99 -5.99 -1.98
C CYS A 41 -4.30 -7.01 -2.91
N LEU A 42 -3.39 -7.82 -2.35
CA LEU A 42 -2.64 -8.81 -3.10
C LEU A 42 -3.56 -9.90 -3.64
N GLU A 43 -4.55 -10.35 -2.85
CA GLU A 43 -5.54 -11.33 -3.30
C GLU A 43 -6.33 -10.79 -4.50
N LYS A 44 -6.89 -9.59 -4.38
CA LYS A 44 -7.60 -8.92 -5.49
C LYS A 44 -6.71 -8.75 -6.74
N ALA A 45 -5.46 -8.37 -6.53
CA ALA A 45 -4.51 -8.15 -7.62
C ALA A 45 -4.15 -9.46 -8.33
N ARG A 46 -3.88 -10.53 -7.58
CA ARG A 46 -3.55 -11.86 -8.12
C ARG A 46 -4.72 -12.52 -8.85
N MET A 47 -5.96 -12.24 -8.45
CA MET A 47 -7.13 -12.74 -9.19
C MET A 47 -7.17 -12.25 -10.64
N LYS A 48 -6.71 -11.02 -10.90
CA LYS A 48 -6.67 -10.44 -12.25
C LYS A 48 -5.32 -10.65 -12.95
N HIS A 49 -4.24 -10.63 -12.18
CA HIS A 49 -2.85 -10.63 -12.65
C HIS A 49 -2.01 -11.65 -11.86
N PRO A 50 -2.22 -12.96 -12.06
CA PRO A 50 -1.64 -13.99 -11.19
C PRO A 50 -0.10 -14.01 -11.16
N ASP A 51 0.54 -13.68 -12.29
CA ASP A 51 2.00 -13.78 -12.47
C ASP A 51 2.71 -12.41 -12.53
N LYS A 52 2.05 -11.34 -12.05
CA LYS A 52 2.61 -9.98 -12.07
C LYS A 52 3.15 -9.55 -10.70
N LEU A 53 4.07 -8.61 -10.75
CA LEU A 53 4.58 -7.91 -9.57
C LEU A 53 3.78 -6.62 -9.36
N PHE A 54 3.52 -6.29 -8.10
CA PHE A 54 2.73 -5.14 -7.72
C PHE A 54 3.52 -4.23 -6.80
N HIS A 55 3.32 -2.92 -6.96
CA HIS A 55 3.79 -1.92 -6.01
C HIS A 55 2.68 -1.61 -5.02
N PHE A 56 2.99 -1.72 -3.73
CA PHE A 56 2.06 -1.34 -2.67
C PHE A 56 2.32 0.09 -2.24
N LYS A 57 1.26 0.89 -2.15
CA LYS A 57 1.29 2.26 -1.60
C LYS A 57 0.12 2.46 -0.63
N ARG A 58 0.21 3.47 0.23
CA ARG A 58 -0.87 3.86 1.15
C ARG A 58 -1.45 5.19 0.71
N ILE A 59 -2.74 5.21 0.40
CA ILE A 59 -3.42 6.40 -0.15
C ILE A 59 -3.29 7.57 0.84
N GLY A 60 -2.82 8.71 0.33
CA GLY A 60 -2.57 9.92 1.10
C GLY A 60 -1.37 9.85 2.05
N SER A 61 -0.42 8.96 1.81
CA SER A 61 0.84 8.85 2.57
C SER A 61 2.02 8.56 1.63
N ASP A 62 3.20 9.07 1.99
CA ASP A 62 4.46 8.80 1.28
C ASP A 62 5.07 7.44 1.65
N VAL A 63 4.56 6.79 2.70
CA VAL A 63 5.06 5.50 3.21
C VAL A 63 3.94 4.47 3.33
N VAL A 64 4.25 3.20 3.05
CA VAL A 64 3.29 2.08 3.20
C VAL A 64 3.12 1.68 4.65
N TYR A 65 4.25 1.54 5.35
CA TYR A 65 4.34 1.32 6.78
C TYR A 65 5.36 2.29 7.38
N PHE A 66 5.02 2.83 8.54
CA PHE A 66 5.99 3.48 9.40
C PHE A 66 6.52 2.43 10.37
N VAL A 67 7.80 2.08 10.26
CA VAL A 67 8.47 1.23 11.26
C VAL A 67 9.20 2.17 12.21
N GLY A 68 8.51 2.59 13.28
CA GLY A 68 9.16 3.25 14.41
C GLY A 68 10.04 2.25 15.14
N ALA A 69 11.20 2.69 15.64
CA ALA A 69 12.11 1.85 16.41
C ALA A 69 11.35 1.14 17.54
N HIS A 70 11.58 -0.17 17.68
CA HIS A 70 11.12 -0.94 18.83
C HIS A 70 11.66 -0.27 20.10
N ASP A 71 10.78 0.27 20.95
CA ASP A 71 11.17 0.83 22.23
C ASP A 71 11.41 -0.32 23.22
N ASP A 72 12.68 -0.65 23.44
CA ASP A 72 13.14 -1.66 24.41
C ASP A 72 12.77 -1.32 25.88
N THR A 73 12.17 -0.15 26.16
CA THR A 73 11.81 0.23 27.54
C THR A 73 10.52 -0.42 28.07
N ILE A 74 9.76 -1.14 27.25
CA ILE A 74 8.52 -1.82 27.70
C ILE A 74 8.79 -3.01 28.65
N ASN A 75 10.04 -3.51 28.75
CA ASN A 75 10.42 -4.63 29.64
C ASN A 75 11.19 -4.23 30.92
N LYS A 76 10.96 -3.04 31.50
CA LYS A 76 11.55 -2.65 32.80
C LYS A 76 10.57 -2.52 33.97
N ARG A 77 9.44 -3.23 33.95
CA ARG A 77 8.48 -3.23 35.09
C ARG A 77 8.15 -4.59 35.68
N LEU A 78 9.03 -5.57 35.51
CA LEU A 78 8.94 -6.87 36.17
C LEU A 78 10.33 -7.31 36.65
N PHE A 79 10.92 -6.60 37.62
CA PHE A 79 11.81 -7.11 38.67
C PHE A 79 11.86 -6.08 39.81
#